data_AF-A0A7S3C5C5-F1
#
_entry.id   AF-A0A7S3C5C5-F1
#
_cell.length_a   1.000
_cell.length_b   1.000
_cell.length_c   1.000
_cell.angle_alpha   90.00
_cell.angle_beta   90.00
_cell.angle_gamma   90.00
#
_symmetry.space_group_name_H-M   'P 1'
#
loop_
_entity.id
_entity.type
_entity.pdbx_description
1 polymer ?
#
loop_
_entity_poly.entity_id
_entity_poly.type
_entity_poly.pdbx_seq_one_letter_code
_entity_poly.pdbx_strand_id
1 'polypeptide(L)'
;MFIHIPDLTDKGITTSHPTEYLDLMPTLAEAAMGVIVPPCPRGVGASRKVKLCTHGTSLLPLISDPTTEVKLAAYSQYPRGYVKPGEKDHYLDELDPFGPISSQISSGSTPSPSACLTKHCTMGYSMLTRVNGTEYRYTEWVDFNTKVSGGPDWDRNVGTELYHHGDDPLENINIAASAAPALLAKLSKRLHQHPVLALA
;
A
#
# COMPACT_ATOMS: atom_id res chain seq x y z
N MET A 1 -15.23 3.16 4.11
CA MET A 1 -16.03 1.94 3.84
C MET A 1 -17.21 1.92 4.79
N PHE A 2 -18.41 1.57 4.35
CA PHE A 2 -19.58 1.41 5.21
C PHE A 2 -19.99 -0.06 5.22
N ILE A 3 -20.15 -0.64 6.41
CA ILE A 3 -20.60 -2.02 6.62
C ILE A 3 -21.80 -1.95 7.57
N HIS A 4 -22.92 -2.51 7.15
CA HIS A 4 -24.11 -2.64 7.98
C HIS A 4 -24.28 -4.11 8.34
N ILE A 5 -24.13 -4.41 9.63
CA ILE A 5 -24.48 -5.68 10.24
C ILE A 5 -25.71 -5.45 11.12
N PRO A 6 -26.85 -6.09 10.83
CA PRO A 6 -28.08 -5.93 11.59
C PRO A 6 -27.84 -6.16 13.09
N ASP A 7 -28.51 -5.38 13.93
CA ASP A 7 -28.47 -5.41 15.39
C ASP A 7 -27.13 -4.99 16.02
N LEU A 8 -26.01 -5.05 15.29
CA LEU A 8 -24.67 -4.71 15.77
C LEU A 8 -24.23 -3.29 15.42
N THR A 9 -24.60 -2.80 14.23
CA THR A 9 -24.11 -1.50 13.71
C THR A 9 -25.19 -0.44 13.56
N ASP A 10 -26.43 -0.76 13.93
CA ASP A 10 -27.63 0.06 13.68
C ASP A 10 -27.56 1.46 14.30
N LYS A 11 -26.79 1.62 15.37
CA LYS A 11 -26.59 2.90 16.07
C LYS A 11 -25.48 3.77 15.48
N GLY A 12 -24.79 3.28 14.46
CA GLY A 12 -23.62 3.93 13.87
C GLY A 12 -22.38 3.78 14.74
N ILE A 13 -21.31 3.27 14.13
CA ILE A 13 -19.98 3.15 14.74
C ILE A 13 -18.99 3.74 13.75
N THR A 14 -18.12 4.61 14.21
CA THR A 14 -17.09 5.25 13.39
C THR A 14 -15.71 4.91 13.92
N THR A 15 -14.78 4.65 13.01
CA THR A 15 -13.38 4.39 13.34
C THR A 15 -12.51 5.15 12.35
N SER A 16 -11.37 5.65 12.83
CA SER A 16 -10.31 6.22 12.00
C SER A 16 -9.15 5.25 11.79
N HIS A 17 -9.32 3.99 12.21
CA HIS A 17 -8.31 2.96 12.06
C HIS A 17 -8.04 2.67 10.57
N PRO A 18 -6.77 2.55 10.13
CA PRO A 18 -6.47 2.18 8.75
C PRO A 18 -7.10 0.85 8.36
N THR A 19 -7.81 0.83 7.23
CA THR A 19 -8.45 -0.37 6.67
C THR A 19 -8.14 -0.47 5.18
N GLU A 20 -8.23 -1.68 4.65
CA GLU A 20 -7.94 -1.99 3.26
C GLU A 20 -9.13 -2.72 2.62
N TYR A 21 -9.27 -2.62 1.31
CA TYR A 21 -10.34 -3.34 0.61
C TYR A 21 -10.23 -4.87 0.76
N LEU A 22 -9.02 -5.38 1.00
CA LEU A 22 -8.74 -6.80 1.26
C LEU A 22 -9.38 -7.31 2.56
N ASP A 23 -9.73 -6.41 3.49
CA ASP A 23 -10.36 -6.75 4.77
C ASP A 23 -11.83 -7.12 4.63
N LEU A 24 -12.46 -6.73 3.51
CA LEU A 24 -13.89 -6.95 3.31
C LEU A 24 -14.23 -8.44 3.28
N MET A 25 -13.46 -9.24 2.55
CA MET A 25 -13.72 -10.69 2.42
C MET A 25 -13.67 -11.45 3.75
N PRO A 26 -12.60 -11.36 4.58
CA PRO A 26 -12.60 -12.02 5.89
C PRO A 26 -13.64 -11.44 6.85
N THR A 27 -13.92 -10.12 6.80
CA THR A 27 -14.95 -9.49 7.64
C THR A 27 -16.34 -10.05 7.34
N LEU A 28 -16.71 -10.17 6.06
CA LEU A 28 -18.01 -10.71 5.65
C LEU A 28 -18.14 -12.20 5.98
N ALA A 29 -17.07 -12.98 5.78
CA ALA A 29 -17.07 -14.41 6.11
C ALA A 29 -17.28 -14.65 7.61
N GLU A 30 -16.62 -13.86 8.46
CA GLU A 30 -16.81 -13.93 9.91
C GLU A 30 -18.21 -13.45 10.32
N ALA A 31 -18.66 -12.30 9.80
CA ALA A 31 -19.94 -11.69 10.16
C ALA A 31 -21.15 -12.56 9.79
N ALA A 32 -21.15 -13.11 8.57
CA ALA A 32 -22.32 -13.80 8.04
C ALA A 32 -22.34 -15.28 8.38
N MET A 33 -21.17 -15.91 8.51
CA MET A 33 -21.04 -17.37 8.63
C MET A 33 -20.31 -17.81 9.91
N GLY A 34 -19.75 -16.89 10.69
CA GLY A 34 -18.87 -17.23 11.83
C GLY A 34 -17.57 -17.90 11.40
N VAL A 35 -17.15 -17.75 10.13
CA VAL A 35 -15.96 -18.43 9.58
C VAL A 35 -14.74 -17.52 9.63
N ILE A 36 -13.72 -17.94 10.38
CA ILE A 36 -12.40 -17.30 10.38
C ILE A 36 -11.59 -17.83 9.18
N VAL A 37 -11.39 -16.96 8.18
CA VAL A 37 -10.59 -17.31 6.99
C VAL A 37 -9.10 -17.33 7.36
N PRO A 38 -8.36 -18.41 7.05
CA PRO A 38 -6.95 -18.51 7.43
C PRO A 38 -6.08 -17.52 6.63
N PRO A 39 -4.96 -17.05 7.21
CA PRO A 39 -4.04 -16.19 6.50
C PRO A 39 -3.39 -16.92 5.31
N CYS A 40 -3.12 -16.18 4.24
CA CYS A 40 -2.40 -16.73 3.09
C CYS A 40 -0.94 -17.09 3.44
N PRO A 41 -0.40 -18.18 2.87
CA PRO A 41 0.99 -18.54 3.09
C PRO A 41 1.92 -17.47 2.52
N ARG A 42 3.03 -17.21 3.22
CA ARG A 42 4.04 -16.24 2.79
C ARG A 42 4.86 -16.77 1.62
N GLY A 43 5.41 -15.84 0.85
CA GLY A 43 6.32 -16.11 -0.27
C GLY A 43 5.66 -15.92 -1.63
N VAL A 44 6.48 -15.56 -2.62
CA VAL A 44 6.02 -15.25 -3.98
C VAL A 44 5.32 -16.48 -4.58
N GLY A 45 4.05 -16.30 -4.95
CA GLY A 45 3.25 -17.35 -5.57
C GLY A 45 2.74 -18.46 -4.64
N ALA A 46 3.07 -18.44 -3.33
CA ALA A 46 2.63 -19.47 -2.39
C ALA A 46 1.10 -19.53 -2.26
N SER A 47 0.45 -18.36 -2.22
CA SER A 47 -1.01 -18.24 -2.15
C SER A 47 -1.74 -18.84 -3.36
N ARG A 48 -1.09 -18.93 -4.53
CA ARG A 48 -1.68 -19.52 -5.75
C ARG A 48 -1.96 -21.02 -5.61
N LYS A 49 -1.34 -21.68 -4.63
CA LYS A 49 -1.49 -23.12 -4.36
C LYS A 49 -2.60 -23.42 -3.34
N VAL A 50 -3.21 -22.39 -2.75
CA VAL A 50 -4.23 -22.51 -1.70
C VAL A 50 -5.56 -21.99 -2.24
N LYS A 51 -6.65 -22.74 -2.01
CA LYS A 51 -7.98 -22.38 -2.51
C LYS A 51 -8.67 -21.30 -1.67
N LEU A 52 -8.44 -21.30 -0.36
CA LEU A 52 -9.06 -20.38 0.58
C LEU A 52 -8.01 -19.86 1.57
N CYS A 53 -7.73 -18.57 1.48
CA CYS A 53 -6.96 -17.82 2.45
C CYS A 53 -7.24 -16.32 2.28
N THR A 54 -6.83 -15.49 3.25
CA THR A 54 -6.95 -14.03 3.17
C THR A 54 -5.59 -13.34 3.36
N HIS A 55 -5.39 -12.22 2.66
CA HIS A 55 -4.32 -11.26 2.95
C HIS A 55 -4.83 -10.05 3.76
N GLY A 56 -6.15 -9.89 3.90
CA GLY A 56 -6.76 -8.90 4.78
C GLY A 56 -7.03 -9.45 6.18
N THR A 57 -7.48 -8.57 7.06
CA THR A 57 -7.84 -8.84 8.45
C THR A 57 -9.33 -8.55 8.65
N SER A 58 -10.03 -9.37 9.43
CA SER A 58 -11.42 -9.06 9.78
C SER A 58 -11.53 -7.78 10.61
N LEU A 59 -12.52 -6.96 10.28
CA LEU A 59 -12.79 -5.68 10.95
C LEU A 59 -13.86 -5.81 12.04
N LEU A 60 -14.40 -7.00 12.30
CA LEU A 60 -15.38 -7.21 13.37
C LEU A 60 -14.94 -6.71 14.74
N PRO A 61 -13.66 -6.79 15.15
CA PRO A 61 -13.22 -6.21 16.43
C PRO A 61 -13.54 -4.71 16.56
N LEU A 62 -13.51 -3.96 15.45
CA LEU A 62 -13.82 -2.52 15.41
C LEU A 62 -15.29 -2.20 15.70
N ILE A 63 -16.19 -3.19 15.60
CA ILE A 63 -17.60 -3.02 15.95
C ILE A 63 -17.79 -3.02 17.46
N SER A 64 -17.03 -3.85 18.18
CA SER A 64 -17.08 -3.90 19.64
C SER A 64 -16.31 -2.74 20.27
N ASP A 65 -15.14 -2.40 19.70
CA ASP A 65 -14.34 -1.26 20.11
C ASP A 65 -13.71 -0.57 18.88
N PRO A 66 -14.19 0.63 18.49
CA PRO A 66 -13.69 1.33 17.31
C PRO A 66 -12.23 1.80 17.41
N THR A 67 -11.61 1.66 18.59
CA THR A 67 -10.19 2.00 18.82
C THR A 67 -9.26 0.79 18.78
N THR A 68 -9.79 -0.42 18.60
CA THR A 68 -8.98 -1.64 18.51
C THR A 68 -7.99 -1.58 17.35
N GLU A 69 -6.70 -1.79 17.64
CA GLU A 69 -5.65 -1.80 16.64
C GLU A 69 -5.61 -3.13 15.85
N VAL A 70 -6.48 -3.27 14.84
CA VAL A 70 -6.54 -4.50 14.03
C VAL A 70 -5.34 -4.68 13.08
N LYS A 71 -4.64 -3.59 12.75
CA LYS A 71 -3.46 -3.57 11.88
C LYS A 71 -2.64 -2.30 12.05
N LEU A 72 -1.38 -2.34 11.66
CA LEU A 72 -0.46 -1.19 11.80
C LEU A 72 -0.55 -0.15 10.68
N ALA A 73 -1.03 -0.55 9.50
CA ALA A 73 -1.03 0.29 8.32
C ALA A 73 -2.00 -0.21 7.26
N ALA A 74 -2.38 0.67 6.34
CA ALA A 74 -3.06 0.32 5.09
C ALA A 74 -2.09 0.51 3.91
N TYR A 75 -2.11 -0.39 2.94
CA TYR A 75 -1.14 -0.42 1.86
C TYR A 75 -1.81 -0.19 0.50
N SER A 76 -1.03 0.32 -0.44
CA SER A 76 -1.46 0.61 -1.80
C SER A 76 -0.29 0.42 -2.74
N GLN A 77 -0.56 0.13 -4.01
CA GLN A 77 0.49 0.03 -5.01
C GLN A 77 0.02 0.56 -6.36
N TYR A 78 0.96 1.12 -7.13
CA TYR A 78 0.65 1.61 -8.48
C TYR A 78 1.86 1.46 -9.42
N PRO A 79 1.66 0.92 -10.65
CA PRO A 79 2.75 0.76 -11.61
C PRO A 79 3.05 2.03 -12.42
N ARG A 80 4.31 2.20 -12.82
CA ARG A 80 4.79 3.26 -13.73
C ARG A 80 5.72 2.68 -14.79
N GLY A 81 6.10 3.52 -15.76
CA GLY A 81 7.13 3.17 -16.74
C GLY A 81 8.46 2.82 -16.05
N TYR A 82 9.27 1.98 -16.70
CA TYR A 82 10.57 1.59 -16.15
C TYR A 82 11.55 2.76 -16.18
N VAL A 83 12.17 3.04 -15.03
CA VAL A 83 13.28 4.00 -14.92
C VAL A 83 14.59 3.23 -15.02
N LYS A 84 15.43 3.57 -16.01
CA LYS A 84 16.69 2.82 -16.21
C LYS A 84 17.71 3.14 -15.12
N PRO A 85 18.64 2.21 -14.83
CA PRO A 85 19.76 2.50 -13.95
C PRO A 85 20.55 3.74 -14.39
N GLY A 86 20.69 4.73 -13.51
CA GLY A 86 21.43 5.97 -13.79
C GLY A 86 20.59 7.07 -14.46
N GLU A 87 19.33 6.81 -14.82
CA GLU A 87 18.37 7.85 -15.16
C GLU A 87 17.71 8.37 -13.88
N LYS A 88 17.38 9.67 -13.84
CA LYS A 88 16.54 10.23 -12.78
C LYS A 88 15.09 9.85 -13.05
N ASP A 89 14.29 9.69 -11.99
CA ASP A 89 12.86 9.51 -12.14
C ASP A 89 12.22 10.81 -12.65
N HIS A 90 11.85 10.82 -13.93
CA HIS A 90 11.16 11.94 -14.56
C HIS A 90 9.72 12.16 -14.04
N TYR A 91 9.18 11.25 -13.22
CA TYR A 91 7.84 11.39 -12.64
C TYR A 91 7.81 12.14 -11.30
N LEU A 92 8.97 12.37 -10.65
CA LEU A 92 9.08 13.12 -9.39
C LEU A 92 9.59 14.56 -9.58
N ASP A 93 10.17 14.88 -10.74
CA ASP A 93 10.60 16.23 -11.10
C ASP A 93 9.47 16.95 -11.87
N GLU A 94 8.60 17.65 -11.13
CA GLU A 94 7.42 18.37 -11.65
C GLU A 94 7.73 19.70 -12.38
N LEU A 95 8.95 19.92 -12.88
CA LEU A 95 9.41 21.24 -13.35
C LEU A 95 10.05 21.25 -14.75
N ASP A 96 9.47 20.58 -15.73
CA ASP A 96 9.75 20.96 -17.13
C ASP A 96 8.47 21.14 -17.97
N PRO A 97 7.86 22.34 -17.96
CA PRO A 97 6.70 22.66 -18.79
C PRO A 97 7.04 22.81 -20.28
N PHE A 98 8.31 22.69 -20.69
CA PHE A 98 8.77 22.81 -22.08
C PHE A 98 9.63 21.63 -22.56
N GLY A 99 9.80 20.59 -21.75
CA GLY A 99 10.48 19.37 -22.13
C GLY A 99 9.76 18.72 -23.31
N PRO A 100 10.48 18.12 -24.27
CA PRO A 100 9.81 17.39 -25.34
C PRO A 100 8.92 16.35 -24.67
N ILE A 101 7.63 16.39 -24.96
CA ILE A 101 6.69 15.33 -24.56
C ILE A 101 7.30 14.06 -25.14
N SER A 102 7.99 13.30 -24.29
CA SER A 102 8.38 11.95 -24.60
C SER A 102 7.07 11.26 -24.90
N SER A 103 6.89 10.88 -26.16
CA SER A 103 5.79 10.06 -26.65
C SER A 103 5.69 8.69 -25.96
N GLN A 104 6.47 8.47 -24.89
CA GLN A 104 6.49 7.28 -24.05
C GLN A 104 6.04 7.52 -22.60
N ILE A 105 5.78 8.77 -22.17
CA ILE A 105 5.14 9.04 -20.88
C ILE A 105 3.63 9.02 -21.09
N SER A 106 3.07 7.82 -21.30
CA SER A 106 1.62 7.65 -21.36
C SER A 106 1.07 7.51 -19.94
N SER A 107 0.71 8.62 -19.30
CA SER A 107 -0.34 8.61 -18.28
C SER A 107 -1.67 8.36 -18.99
N GLY A 108 -1.96 7.08 -19.26
CA GLY A 108 -3.25 6.63 -19.77
C GLY A 108 -3.44 6.78 -21.28
N SER A 109 -3.25 5.69 -22.02
CA SER A 109 -3.88 5.48 -23.33
C SER A 109 -3.90 3.98 -23.65
N THR A 110 -5.09 3.40 -23.77
CA THR A 110 -5.44 1.97 -24.08
C THR A 110 -5.25 0.94 -22.94
N PRO A 111 -6.17 -0.04 -22.78
CA PRO A 111 -6.12 -1.05 -21.72
C PRO A 111 -5.08 -2.11 -22.09
N SER A 112 -3.81 -1.73 -22.08
CA SER A 112 -2.71 -2.69 -22.14
C SER A 112 -2.51 -3.27 -20.74
N PRO A 113 -2.25 -4.59 -20.60
CA PRO A 113 -1.75 -5.14 -19.35
C PRO A 113 -0.56 -4.30 -18.87
N SER A 114 -0.53 -3.98 -17.57
CA SER A 114 0.60 -3.24 -16.98
C SER A 114 1.92 -3.85 -17.44
N ALA A 115 2.88 -3.01 -17.83
CA ALA A 115 4.22 -3.46 -18.21
C ALA A 115 4.81 -4.39 -17.14
N CYS A 116 4.49 -4.16 -15.86
CA CYS A 116 4.90 -5.00 -14.73
C CYS A 116 4.45 -6.47 -14.82
N LEU A 117 3.44 -6.80 -15.62
CA LEU A 117 2.94 -8.17 -15.79
C LEU A 117 3.76 -8.97 -16.82
N THR A 118 4.41 -8.29 -17.76
CA THR A 118 5.05 -8.92 -18.93
C THR A 118 6.52 -8.54 -19.09
N LYS A 119 6.96 -7.44 -18.48
CA LYS A 119 8.28 -6.83 -18.56
C LYS A 119 8.67 -6.23 -17.20
N HIS A 120 9.86 -5.63 -17.14
CA HIS A 120 10.26 -4.80 -16.01
C HIS A 120 9.52 -3.46 -16.00
N CYS A 121 9.33 -2.90 -14.81
CA CYS A 121 8.69 -1.61 -14.60
C CYS A 121 9.17 -0.98 -13.29
N THR A 122 8.69 0.22 -12.98
CA THR A 122 8.78 0.79 -11.64
C THR A 122 7.43 0.58 -10.94
N MET A 123 7.42 0.08 -9.71
CA MET A 123 6.21 -0.08 -8.88
C MET A 123 6.33 0.81 -7.64
N GLY A 124 5.35 1.69 -7.44
CA GLY A 124 5.21 2.46 -6.21
C GLY A 124 4.49 1.60 -5.18
N TYR A 125 5.14 1.35 -4.04
CA TYR A 125 4.53 0.75 -2.86
C TYR A 125 4.32 1.85 -1.83
N SER A 126 3.06 2.09 -1.45
CA SER A 126 2.67 3.13 -0.52
C SER A 126 2.01 2.54 0.72
N MET A 127 2.22 3.20 1.86
CA MET A 127 1.70 2.80 3.16
C MET A 127 1.20 4.04 3.91
N LEU A 128 -0.07 3.99 4.35
CA LEU A 128 -0.62 4.92 5.32
C LEU A 128 -0.50 4.30 6.72
N THR A 129 0.19 4.97 7.64
CA THR A 129 0.44 4.44 8.99
C THR A 129 0.52 5.54 10.03
N ARG A 130 0.40 5.16 11.30
CA ARG A 130 0.62 6.07 12.43
C ARG A 130 1.94 5.78 13.15
N VAL A 131 2.65 6.83 13.51
CA VAL A 131 3.86 6.80 14.33
C VAL A 131 3.71 7.87 15.41
N ASN A 132 3.64 7.44 16.67
CA ASN A 132 3.46 8.32 17.83
C ASN A 132 2.22 9.24 17.73
N GLY A 133 1.10 8.70 17.22
CA GLY A 133 -0.14 9.46 17.03
C GLY A 133 -0.21 10.27 15.73
N THR A 134 0.92 10.51 15.06
CA THR A 134 0.96 11.20 13.78
C THR A 134 0.75 10.24 12.61
N GLU A 135 -0.14 10.59 11.69
CA GLU A 135 -0.35 9.86 10.44
C GLU A 135 0.63 10.31 9.35
N TYR A 136 1.19 9.32 8.65
CA TYR A 136 2.09 9.51 7.53
C TYR A 136 1.66 8.65 6.35
N ARG A 137 1.81 9.20 5.14
CA ARG A 137 1.91 8.40 3.91
C ARG A 137 3.37 8.28 3.52
N TYR A 138 3.84 7.05 3.36
CA TYR A 138 5.20 6.73 2.91
C TYR A 138 5.16 5.88 1.65
N THR A 139 5.91 6.25 0.62
CA THR A 139 5.98 5.53 -0.65
C THR A 139 7.42 5.27 -1.07
N GLU A 140 7.71 4.06 -1.54
CA GLU A 140 8.94 3.73 -2.26
C GLU A 140 8.62 3.31 -3.71
N TRP A 141 9.29 3.92 -4.68
CA TRP A 141 9.22 3.58 -6.09
C TRP A 141 10.39 2.67 -6.42
N VAL A 142 10.13 1.39 -6.65
CA VAL A 142 11.18 0.37 -6.82
C VAL A 142 11.10 -0.33 -8.15
N ASP A 143 12.25 -0.80 -8.63
CA ASP A 143 12.32 -1.72 -9.77
C ASP A 143 11.48 -2.97 -9.46
N PHE A 144 10.71 -3.43 -10.44
CA PHE A 144 9.82 -4.57 -10.32
C PHE A 144 9.95 -5.50 -11.52
N ASN A 145 9.94 -6.81 -11.25
CA ASN A 145 10.03 -7.87 -12.26
C ASN A 145 11.36 -7.93 -13.03
N THR A 146 12.43 -7.34 -12.48
CA THR A 146 13.81 -7.46 -13.02
C THR A 146 14.62 -8.56 -12.31
N LYS A 147 14.78 -8.45 -10.99
CA LYS A 147 15.55 -9.42 -10.17
C LYS A 147 14.69 -10.56 -9.63
N VAL A 148 13.46 -10.24 -9.24
CA VAL A 148 12.47 -11.19 -8.73
C VAL A 148 11.28 -11.20 -9.68
N SER A 149 11.00 -12.34 -10.32
CA SER A 149 9.85 -12.44 -11.21
C SER A 149 8.55 -12.20 -10.44
N GLY A 150 7.77 -11.20 -10.89
CA GLY A 150 6.54 -10.77 -10.22
C GLY A 150 6.74 -10.19 -8.82
N GLY A 151 7.94 -9.66 -8.51
CA GLY A 151 8.25 -9.06 -7.22
C GLY A 151 9.12 -7.79 -7.31
N PRO A 152 9.19 -7.02 -6.21
CA PRO A 152 10.04 -5.84 -6.11
C PRO A 152 11.52 -6.20 -5.93
N ASP A 153 12.39 -5.31 -6.38
CA ASP A 153 13.79 -5.23 -5.98
C ASP A 153 14.01 -4.01 -5.08
N TRP A 154 13.90 -4.22 -3.76
CA TRP A 154 14.04 -3.15 -2.76
C TRP A 154 15.43 -2.48 -2.77
N ASP A 155 16.45 -3.15 -3.32
CA ASP A 155 17.79 -2.57 -3.50
C ASP A 155 17.84 -1.53 -4.64
N ARG A 156 16.79 -1.47 -5.48
CA ARG A 156 16.64 -0.52 -6.58
C ARG A 156 15.45 0.41 -6.35
N ASN A 157 15.56 1.26 -5.33
CA ASN A 157 14.66 2.38 -5.11
C ASN A 157 15.07 3.58 -5.98
N VAL A 158 14.16 4.08 -6.81
CA VAL A 158 14.35 5.23 -7.71
C VAL A 158 13.67 6.51 -7.22
N GLY A 159 12.85 6.41 -6.16
CA GLY A 159 12.08 7.53 -5.66
C GLY A 159 11.43 7.23 -4.30
N THR A 160 11.42 8.21 -3.41
CA THR A 160 10.80 8.08 -2.09
C THR A 160 9.94 9.30 -1.79
N GLU A 161 8.73 9.05 -1.29
CA GLU A 161 7.79 10.08 -0.86
C GLU A 161 7.45 9.88 0.62
N LEU A 162 7.38 10.99 1.35
CA LEU A 162 6.90 11.00 2.72
C LEU A 162 6.07 12.26 2.94
N TYR A 163 4.84 12.07 3.41
CA TYR A 163 3.91 13.15 3.73
C TYR A 163 3.50 13.05 5.20
N HIS A 164 3.51 14.18 5.89
CA HIS A 164 3.13 14.31 7.30
C HIS A 164 1.72 14.92 7.39
N HIS A 165 0.68 14.12 7.62
CA HIS A 165 -0.71 14.59 7.50
C HIS A 165 -1.15 15.53 8.61
N GLY A 166 -0.39 15.63 9.71
CA GLY A 166 -0.64 16.63 10.75
C GLY A 166 -0.35 18.07 10.29
N ASP A 167 0.60 18.23 9.37
CA ASP A 167 1.07 19.55 8.90
C ASP A 167 0.65 19.80 7.45
N ASP A 168 0.57 18.73 6.66
CA ASP A 168 0.24 18.74 5.23
C ASP A 168 -0.83 17.67 4.92
N PRO A 169 -2.10 17.91 5.33
CA PRO A 169 -3.20 16.95 5.14
C PRO A 169 -3.58 16.74 3.66
N LEU A 170 -3.05 17.56 2.76
CA LEU A 170 -3.29 17.50 1.32
C LEU A 170 -2.10 16.88 0.56
N GLU A 171 -1.05 16.44 1.26
CA GLU A 171 0.10 15.75 0.67
C GLU A 171 0.82 16.56 -0.44
N ASN A 172 0.96 17.88 -0.27
CA ASN A 172 1.61 18.75 -1.25
C ASN A 172 3.14 18.81 -1.10
N ILE A 173 3.68 18.48 0.07
CA ILE A 173 5.10 18.67 0.40
C ILE A 173 5.72 17.31 0.72
N ASN A 174 6.49 16.79 -0.22
CA ASN A 174 7.31 15.60 0.02
C ASN A 174 8.50 15.96 0.93
N ILE A 175 8.51 15.44 2.15
CA ILE A 175 9.55 15.67 3.16
C ILE A 175 10.58 14.53 3.26
N ALA A 176 10.57 13.55 2.34
CA ALA A 176 11.44 12.38 2.43
C ALA A 176 12.94 12.75 2.51
N ALA A 177 13.38 13.77 1.77
CA ALA A 177 14.79 14.20 1.76
C ALA A 177 15.24 14.88 3.06
N SER A 178 14.33 15.47 3.84
CA SER A 178 14.63 16.20 5.08
C SER A 178 14.23 15.43 6.35
N ALA A 179 13.54 14.30 6.21
CA ALA A 179 13.06 13.50 7.33
C ALA A 179 14.20 12.81 8.11
N ALA A 180 13.95 12.59 9.40
CA ALA A 180 14.90 11.89 10.26
C ALA A 180 15.19 10.47 9.73
N PRO A 181 16.48 10.06 9.61
CA PRO A 181 16.84 8.74 9.07
C PRO A 181 16.20 7.57 9.83
N ALA A 182 16.04 7.69 11.15
CA ALA A 182 15.40 6.67 11.97
C ALA A 182 13.91 6.49 11.67
N LEU A 183 13.20 7.57 11.29
CA LEU A 183 11.81 7.51 10.86
C LEU A 183 11.70 6.79 9.52
N LEU A 184 12.50 7.19 8.53
CA LEU A 184 12.53 6.53 7.21
C LEU A 184 12.86 5.05 7.32
N ALA A 185 13.88 4.68 8.09
CA ALA A 185 14.24 3.27 8.30
C ALA A 185 13.10 2.46 8.94
N LYS A 186 12.36 3.06 9.89
CA LYS A 186 11.19 2.43 10.51
C LYS A 186 10.04 2.23 9.51
N LEU A 187 9.75 3.25 8.69
CA LEU A 187 8.69 3.21 7.69
C LEU A 187 9.02 2.24 6.55
N SER A 188 10.24 2.28 6.03
CA SER A 188 10.77 1.36 5.01
C SER A 188 10.69 -0.09 5.47
N LYS A 189 11.19 -0.39 6.67
CA LYS A 189 11.06 -1.73 7.27
C LYS A 189 9.61 -2.20 7.36
N ARG A 190 8.68 -1.32 7.72
CA ARG A 190 7.25 -1.67 7.82
C ARG A 190 6.59 -1.85 6.45
N LEU A 191 7.00 -1.07 5.45
CA LEU A 191 6.54 -1.19 4.07
C LEU A 191 6.95 -2.55 3.47
N HIS A 192 8.21 -2.95 3.63
CA HIS A 192 8.75 -4.19 3.05
C HIS A 192 8.17 -5.47 3.67
N GLN A 193 7.50 -5.36 4.81
CA GLN A 193 6.84 -6.48 5.48
C GLN A 193 5.44 -6.78 4.91
N HIS A 194 4.89 -5.93 4.04
CA HIS A 194 3.58 -6.14 3.44
C HIS A 194 3.53 -7.40 2.54
N PRO A 195 2.46 -8.22 2.60
CA PRO A 195 1.31 -8.11 3.53
C PRO A 195 1.67 -8.53 4.95
N VAL A 196 1.51 -7.60 5.89
CA VAL A 196 1.66 -7.85 7.33
C VAL A 196 0.32 -8.34 7.83
N LEU A 197 0.29 -9.54 8.42
CA LEU A 197 -0.87 -10.02 9.16
C LEU A 197 -1.10 -9.11 10.38
N ALA A 198 -2.34 -9.06 10.85
CA ALA A 198 -2.80 -8.36 12.06
C ALA A 198 -1.77 -8.43 13.21
N LEU A 199 -1.75 -7.38 14.05
CA LEU A 199 -1.05 -7.43 15.33
C LEU A 199 -1.51 -8.69 16.08
N ALA A 200 -0.55 -9.54 16.44
CA ALA A 200 -0.79 -10.73 17.26
C ALA A 200 -1.13 -10.33 18.70
#